data_AF-A0A7W0U5F6-F1
#
_entry.id   AF-A0A7W0U5F6-F1
#
_cell.length_a   1.000
_cell.length_b   1.000
_cell.length_c   1.000
_cell.angle_alpha   90.00
_cell.angle_beta   90.00
_cell.angle_gamma   90.00
#
_symmetry.space_group_name_H-M   'P 1'
#
loop_
_entity.id
_entity.type
_entity.pdbx_description
1 polymer ?
#
loop_
_entity_poly.entity_id
_entity_poly.type
_entity_poly.pdbx_seq_one_letter_code
_entity_poly.pdbx_strand_id
1 'polypeptide(L)' 'MPGRLSSEGRELVADLGRRRSEDGLAAVFSSDLTRAVETASIAFGGRLPILLDWR' A
#
# COMPACT_ATOMS: atom_id res chain seq x y z
N MET A 1 16.84 7.08 -5.18
CA MET A 1 15.90 8.23 -5.33
C MET A 1 14.54 7.81 -4.77
N PRO A 2 13.89 8.60 -3.89
CA PRO A 2 12.58 8.25 -3.36
C PRO A 2 11.51 8.50 -4.45
N GLY A 3 11.17 7.44 -5.20
CA GLY A 3 10.12 7.50 -6.21
C GLY A 3 8.75 7.74 -5.59
N ARG A 4 7.89 8.49 -6.28
CA ARG A 4 6.45 8.63 -5.99
C ARG A 4 5.65 7.87 -7.03
N LEU A 5 4.43 7.49 -6.69
CA LEU A 5 3.50 6.93 -7.68
C LEU A 5 3.10 8.00 -8.71
N SER A 6 2.93 7.55 -9.96
CA SER A 6 2.21 8.35 -10.96
C SER A 6 0.73 8.42 -10.62
N SER A 7 -0.02 9.27 -11.32
CA SER A 7 -1.48 9.36 -11.17
C SER A 7 -2.15 8.02 -11.46
N GLU A 8 -1.74 7.35 -12.54
CA GLU A 8 -2.25 6.03 -12.93
C GLU A 8 -1.90 4.98 -11.88
N GLY A 9 -0.69 5.06 -11.31
CA GLY A 9 -0.27 4.19 -10.21
C GLY A 9 -1.19 4.31 -8.99
N ARG A 10 -1.63 5.53 -8.65
CA ARG A 10 -2.56 5.74 -7.53
C ARG A 10 -3.94 5.15 -7.79
N GLU A 11 -4.45 5.27 -9.02
CA GLU A 11 -5.73 4.67 -9.41
C GLU A 11 -5.69 3.14 -9.33
N LEU A 12 -4.62 2.52 -9.84
CA LEU A 12 -4.42 1.07 -9.77
C LEU A 12 -4.36 0.56 -8.33
N VAL A 13 -3.69 1.30 -7.45
CA VAL A 13 -3.56 0.93 -6.04
C VAL A 13 -4.88 1.10 -5.28
N ALA A 14 -5.68 2.12 -5.59
CA ALA A 14 -7.01 2.27 -5.02
C ALA A 14 -7.93 1.11 -5.43
N ASP A 15 -7.88 0.68 -6.69
CA ASP A 15 -8.61 -0.49 -7.18
C ASP A 15 -8.15 -1.80 -6.52
N LEU A 16 -6.84 -1.97 -6.32
CA LEU A 16 -6.28 -3.09 -5.55
C LEU A 16 -6.87 -3.15 -4.13
N GLY A 17 -6.91 -2.01 -3.43
CA GLY A 17 -7.47 -1.93 -2.08
C GLY A 17 -8.93 -2.35 -2.01
N ARG A 18 -9.74 -1.92 -2.99
CA ARG A 18 -11.14 -2.34 -3.12
C ARG A 18 -11.27 -3.84 -3.37
N ARG A 19 -10.53 -4.38 -4.34
CA ARG A 19 -10.58 -5.82 -4.69
C ARG A 19 -10.19 -6.73 -3.53
N ARG A 20 -9.27 -6.28 -2.67
CA ARG A 20 -8.76 -7.03 -1.51
C ARG A 20 -9.42 -6.64 -0.19
N SER A 21 -10.57 -5.96 -0.24
CA SER A 21 -11.26 -5.51 0.97
C SER A 21 -11.76 -6.67 1.83
N GLU A 22 -12.17 -7.78 1.21
CA GLU A 22 -12.80 -8.93 1.89
C GLU A 22 -11.86 -10.14 2.07
N ASP A 23 -10.59 -10.02 1.71
CA ASP A 23 -9.61 -11.11 1.73
C ASP A 23 -9.25 -11.62 3.15
N GLY A 24 -9.80 -11.02 4.22
CA GLY A 24 -9.51 -11.42 5.60
C GLY A 24 -8.05 -11.18 6.04
N LEU A 25 -7.36 -10.23 5.40
CA LEU A 25 -5.97 -9.90 5.71
C LEU A 25 -5.84 -9.33 7.13
N ALA A 26 -4.77 -9.71 7.84
CA ALA A 26 -4.50 -9.23 9.19
C ALA A 26 -3.53 -8.02 9.23
N ALA A 27 -2.60 -7.93 8.28
CA ALA A 27 -1.60 -6.86 8.21
C ALA A 27 -0.99 -6.76 6.81
N VAL A 28 -0.30 -5.65 6.54
CA VAL A 28 0.47 -5.42 5.31
C VAL A 28 1.92 -5.12 5.68
N PHE A 29 2.87 -5.84 5.09
CA PHE A 29 4.30 -5.53 5.18
C PHE A 29 4.73 -4.74 3.95
N SER A 30 5.51 -3.68 4.16
CA SER A 30 6.03 -2.84 3.08
C SER A 30 7.50 -2.50 3.28
N SER A 31 8.22 -2.31 2.18
CA SER A 31 9.54 -1.67 2.22
C SER A 31 9.41 -0.21 2.67
N ASP A 32 10.48 0.34 3.24
CA ASP A 32 10.61 1.76 3.60
C ASP A 32 10.77 2.72 2.40
N LEU A 33 10.87 2.19 1.17
CA LEU A 33 10.88 3.01 -0.03
C LEU A 33 9.58 3.81 -0.13
N THR A 34 9.69 5.12 -0.38
CA THR A 34 8.55 6.05 -0.38
C THR A 34 7.36 5.57 -1.23
N ARG A 35 7.59 5.08 -2.46
CA ARG A 35 6.52 4.52 -3.31
C ARG A 35 5.85 3.27 -2.74
N ALA A 36 6.59 2.44 -2.00
CA ALA A 36 6.07 1.23 -1.38
C ALA A 36 5.18 1.59 -0.18
N VAL A 37 5.62 2.55 0.64
CA VAL A 37 4.80 3.13 1.70
C VAL A 37 3.54 3.80 1.15
N GLU A 38 3.67 4.58 0.07
CA GLU A 38 2.54 5.24 -0.61
C GLU A 38 1.53 4.20 -1.13
N THR A 39 2.01 3.14 -1.77
CA THR A 39 1.17 2.02 -2.25
C THR A 39 0.39 1.38 -1.12
N ALA A 40 1.07 0.96 -0.04
CA ALA A 40 0.43 0.30 1.09
C ALA A 40 -0.60 1.22 1.77
N SER A 41 -0.27 2.50 1.90
CA SER A 41 -1.15 3.50 2.52
C SER A 41 -2.41 3.74 1.70
N ILE A 42 -2.32 3.84 0.38
CA ILE A 42 -3.51 4.04 -0.47
C ILE A 42 -4.41 2.80 -0.49
N ALA A 43 -3.83 1.59 -0.61
CA ALA A 43 -4.63 0.37 -0.73
C ALA A 43 -5.23 -0.10 0.60
N PHE A 44 -4.53 0.12 1.73
CA PHE A 44 -4.88 -0.53 3.00
C PHE A 44 -4.85 0.40 4.21
N GLY A 45 -4.45 1.66 4.04
CA GLY A 45 -4.40 2.65 5.11
C GLY A 45 -5.75 2.83 5.81
N GLY A 46 -5.71 2.90 7.14
CA GLY A 46 -6.91 3.03 7.97
C GLY A 46 -7.73 1.75 8.15
N ARG A 47 -7.39 0.66 7.44
CA ARG A 47 -8.09 -0.63 7.53
C ARG A 47 -7.25 -1.74 8.14
N LEU A 48 -5.96 -1.77 7.85
CA LEU A 48 -5.02 -2.78 8.34
C LEU A 48 -3.75 -2.11 8.91
N PRO A 49 -3.09 -2.73 9.90
CA PRO A 49 -1.74 -2.34 10.29
C PRO A 49 -0.78 -2.43 9.10
N ILE A 50 -0.02 -1.36 8.85
CA ILE A 50 1.08 -1.34 7.89
C ILE A 50 2.40 -1.40 8.68
N LEU A 51 3.16 -2.47 8.46
CA LEU A 51 4.44 -2.73 9.11
C LEU A 51 5.56 -2.49 8.10
N LEU A 52 6.46 -1.57 8.42
CA LEU A 52 7.63 -1.34 7.58
C LEU A 52 8.69 -2.39 7.92
N ASP A 53 9.05 -3.20 6.93
CA ASP A 53 10.09 -4.22 7.04
C ASP A 53 11.40 -3.62 6.53
N TRP A 54 12.26 -3.27 7.48
CA TRP A 54 13.60 -2.75 7.21
C TRP A 54 14.57 -3.93 7.22
N ARG A 55 15.06 -4.31 6.05
CA ARG A 55 16.17 -5.24 5.86
C ARG A 55 17.30 -4.58 5.10
#